data_AF-A0A239TPY6-F1
#
_entry.id   AF-A0A239TPY6-F1
#
_cell.length_a   1.000
_cell.length_b   1.000
_cell.length_c   1.000
_cell.angle_alpha   90.00
_cell.angle_beta   90.00
_cell.angle_gamma   90.00
#
_symmetry.space_group_name_H-M   'P 1'
#
loop_
_entity.id
_entity.type
_entity.pdbx_description
1 polymer ?
#
loop_
_entity_poly.entity_id
_entity_poly.type
_entity_poly.pdbx_seq_one_letter_code
_entity_poly.pdbx_strand_id
1 'polypeptide(L)' 'MEYVILNNGVKMPKLGYGVYQVSADECERCVTDAISVGYRLIDTA' A
#
# COMPACT_ATOMS: atom_id res chain seq x y z
N MET A 1 -12.00 -3.48 4.59
CA MET A 1 -10.88 -2.52 4.71
C MET A 1 -11.41 -1.25 5.33
N GLU A 2 -10.80 -0.78 6.43
CA GLU A 2 -11.19 0.49 7.07
C GLU A 2 -10.46 1.68 6.43
N TYR A 3 -11.12 2.83 6.43
CA TYR A 3 -10.60 4.08 5.86
C TYR A 3 -10.63 5.21 6.89
N VAL A 4 -9.77 6.20 6.68
CA VAL A 4 -9.83 7.53 7.32
C VAL A 4 -10.04 8.60 6.26
N ILE A 5 -10.68 9.69 6.65
CA ILE A 5 -10.77 10.89 5.81
C ILE A 5 -9.66 11.82 6.24
N LEU A 6 -8.76 12.14 5.30
CA LEU A 6 -7.69 13.11 5.54
C LEU A 6 -8.27 14.53 5.58
N ASN A 7 -7.48 15.50 6.06
CA ASN A 7 -7.90 16.91 6.14
C ASN A 7 -8.26 17.55 4.78
N ASN A 8 -7.80 16.94 3.68
CA ASN A 8 -8.11 17.33 2.30
C ASN A 8 -9.33 16.57 1.72
N GLY A 9 -10.07 15.82 2.54
CA GLY A 9 -11.27 15.09 2.13
C GLY A 9 -11.02 13.74 1.44
N VAL A 10 -9.75 13.36 1.21
CA VAL A 10 -9.42 12.08 0.54
C VAL A 10 -9.60 10.91 1.50
N LYS A 11 -10.20 9.82 1.00
CA LYS A 11 -10.28 8.53 1.70
C LYS A 11 -8.95 7.80 1.60
N MET A 12 -8.31 7.52 2.73
CA MET A 12 -7.06 6.76 2.81
C MET A 12 -7.31 5.43 3.53
N PRO A 13 -6.88 4.28 2.99
CA PRO A 13 -6.88 3.01 3.73
C PRO A 13 -6.08 3.15 5.03
N LYS A 14 -6.60 2.63 6.14
CA LYS A 14 -5.87 2.61 7.42
C LYS A 14 -4.68 1.65 7.42
N LEU A 15 -4.76 0.61 6.60
CA LEU A 15 -3.71 -0.41 6.46
C LEU A 15 -2.99 -0.22 5.11
N GLY A 16 -1.66 -0.15 5.18
CA GLY A 16 -0.77 0.03 4.04
C GLY A 16 0.22 -1.11 3.87
N TYR A 17 0.79 -1.21 2.67
CA TYR A 17 1.90 -2.09 2.34
C TYR A 17 3.16 -1.25 2.13
N GLY A 18 4.11 -1.32 3.07
CA GLY A 18 5.38 -0.60 2.98
C GLY A 18 6.41 -1.35 2.15
N VAL A 19 7.12 -0.64 1.26
CA VAL A 19 8.15 -1.22 0.40
C VAL A 19 9.58 -0.92 0.84
N TYR A 20 9.76 -0.29 2.00
CA TYR A 20 11.11 -0.05 2.54
C TYR A 20 11.82 -1.39 2.82
N GLN A 21 13.05 -1.54 2.31
CA GLN A 21 13.88 -2.75 2.34
C GLN A 21 13.43 -3.92 1.46
N VAL A 22 12.36 -3.77 0.66
CA VAL A 22 12.05 -4.74 -0.40
C VAL A 22 13.11 -4.60 -1.50
N SER A 23 13.71 -5.70 -1.93
CA SER A 23 14.73 -5.68 -2.99
C SER A 23 14.10 -5.33 -4.34
N ALA A 24 14.88 -4.72 -5.22
CA ALA A 24 14.38 -4.24 -6.51
C ALA A 24 13.86 -5.38 -7.41
N ASP A 25 14.49 -6.55 -7.33
CA ASP A 25 14.13 -7.75 -8.09
C ASP A 25 12.87 -8.45 -7.57
N GLU A 26 12.47 -8.22 -6.32
CA GLU A 26 11.25 -8.80 -5.74
C GLU A 26 10.08 -7.81 -5.66
N CYS A 27 10.33 -6.51 -5.77
CA CYS A 27 9.34 -5.46 -5.50
C CYS A 27 8.08 -5.59 -6.37
N GLU A 28 8.21 -5.88 -7.66
CA GLU A 28 7.08 -6.06 -8.57
C GLU A 28 6.15 -7.20 -8.11
N ARG A 29 6.74 -8.36 -7.79
CA ARG A 29 6.00 -9.53 -7.30
C ARG A 29 5.31 -9.21 -5.97
N CYS A 30 6.05 -8.65 -5.02
CA CYS A 30 5.54 -8.27 -3.70
C CYS A 30 4.37 -7.30 -3.76
N VAL A 31 4.45 -6.25 -4.59
CA VAL A 31 3.36 -5.28 -4.77
C VAL A 31 2.18 -5.90 -5.50
N THR A 32 2.42 -6.75 -6.50
CA THR A 32 1.35 -7.46 -7.24
C THR A 32 0.58 -8.41 -6.31
N ASP A 33 1.30 -9.17 -5.48
CA ASP A 33 0.72 -10.06 -4.47
C ASP A 33 -0.11 -9.25 -3.46
N ALA A 34 0.42 -8.14 -2.95
CA ALA A 34 -0.30 -7.25 -2.03
C ALA A 34 -1.62 -6.73 -2.65
N ILE A 35 -1.59 -6.29 -3.92
CA ILE A 35 -2.79 -5.84 -4.63
C ILE A 35 -3.80 -6.99 -4.80
N SER A 36 -3.32 -8.20 -5.12
CA SER A 36 -4.17 -9.38 -5.32
C SER A 36 -4.95 -9.77 -4.06
N VAL A 37 -4.35 -9.61 -2.87
CA VAL A 37 -4.98 -9.90 -1.58
C VAL A 37 -5.75 -8.70 -0.99
N GLY A 38 -5.78 -7.57 -1.72
CA GLY A 38 -6.69 -6.46 -1.43
C GLY A 38 -6.04 -5.18 -0.88
N TYR A 39 -4.70 -5.09 -0.76
CA TYR A 39 -4.05 -3.83 -0.39
C TYR A 39 -4.30 -2.74 -1.45
N ARG A 40 -4.56 -1.52 -0.99
CA ARG A 40 -4.82 -0.35 -1.86
C ARG A 40 -4.02 0.89 -1.49
N LEU A 41 -3.24 0.82 -0.40
CA LEU A 41 -2.25 1.84 -0.04
C LEU A 41 -0.88 1.18 -0.09
N ILE A 42 -0.03 1.65 -1.02
CA ILE A 42 1.36 1.23 -1.14
C ILE A 42 2.21 2.40 -0.66
N ASP A 43 2.99 2.18 0.39
CA ASP A 43 3.80 3.19 1.07
C ASP A 43 5.25 3.12 0.55
N THR A 44 5.69 4.18 -0.12
CA THR A 44 6.97 4.32 -0.86
C THR A 44 7.67 5.63 -0.50
N ALA A 45 8.97 5.74 -0.82
CA ALA A 45 9.79 6.95 -0.67
C ALA A 45 10.33 7.47 -2.01
#